data_AF-A0A0R2PS11-F1
#
_entry.id   AF-A0A0R2PS11-F1
#
_cell.length_a   1.000
_cell.length_b   1.000
_cell.length_c   1.000
_cell.angle_alpha   90.00
_cell.angle_beta   90.00
_cell.angle_gamma   90.00
#
_symmetry.space_group_name_H-M   'P 1'
#
loop_
_entity.id
_entity.type
_entity.pdbx_description
1 polymer ?
#
loop_
_entity_poly.entity_id
_entity_poly.type
_entity_poly.pdbx_seq_one_letter_code
_entity_poly.pdbx_strand_id
1 'polypeptide(L)'
;EYVYLMKTNKTGRPMNDASLDLDSSLGELFNFFSAKFKIQTNNFRLYGHSGGAQFVHRYLMLSKETRIDKVVIANAGFYTFADPSISFPFGIKNMNVSDDRLKWLLSLKGGLFLGDMDNDPKHKSLPSMRKAKKQGKHRFERGTNFFNDLVDLGVKKNSPFRWRYQVVPGVAHDNAGMSLAASEFLLEDL
;
A
#
# COMPACT_ATOMS: atom_id res chain seq x y z
N GLU A 1 2.52 -12.39 10.45
CA GLU A 1 2.74 -11.12 11.18
C GLU A 1 2.30 -9.95 10.27
N TYR A 2 1.82 -8.84 10.83
CA TYR A 2 1.34 -7.70 10.03
C TYR A 2 2.44 -6.63 9.93
N VAL A 3 2.49 -5.91 8.80
CA VAL A 3 3.65 -5.08 8.50
C VAL A 3 3.43 -3.62 8.90
N TYR A 4 4.01 -3.19 10.01
CA TYR A 4 3.76 -1.86 10.61
C TYR A 4 4.91 -0.86 10.42
N LEU A 5 5.81 -1.13 9.48
CA LEU A 5 7.04 -0.37 9.23
C LEU A 5 7.93 -0.19 10.47
N MET A 6 7.81 -1.08 11.46
CA MET A 6 8.45 -0.97 12.78
C MET A 6 8.07 0.29 13.58
N LYS A 7 7.06 1.04 13.14
CA LYS A 7 6.57 2.24 13.86
C LYS A 7 5.74 1.89 15.08
N THR A 8 5.09 0.72 15.07
CA THR A 8 4.29 0.21 16.18
C THR A 8 4.48 -1.29 16.38
N ASN A 9 4.30 -1.75 17.61
CA ASN A 9 4.22 -3.18 17.90
C ASN A 9 2.93 -3.82 17.35
N LYS A 10 2.77 -5.14 17.53
CA LYS A 10 1.59 -5.89 17.05
C LYS A 10 0.23 -5.39 17.54
N THR A 11 0.18 -4.61 18.63
CA THR A 11 -1.05 -4.03 19.20
C THR A 11 -1.31 -2.58 18.77
N GLY A 12 -0.42 -1.99 17.95
CA GLY A 12 -0.52 -0.60 17.49
C GLY A 12 0.05 0.41 18.48
N ARG A 13 0.80 -0.01 19.50
CA ARG A 13 1.53 0.93 20.37
C ARG A 13 2.82 1.39 19.67
N PRO A 14 3.14 2.70 19.69
CA PRO A 14 4.40 3.20 19.15
C PRO A 14 5.62 2.43 19.67
N MET A 15 6.59 2.19 18.80
CA MET A 15 7.91 1.71 19.22
C MET A 15 8.74 2.89 19.71
N ASN A 16 9.56 2.67 20.75
CA ASN A 16 10.37 3.73 21.35
C ASN A 16 11.64 4.05 20.54
N ASP A 17 12.07 3.11 19.71
CA ASP A 17 13.30 3.22 18.93
C ASP A 17 12.98 3.45 17.45
N ALA A 18 12.99 4.73 17.05
CA ALA A 18 12.75 5.14 15.67
C ALA A 18 13.89 4.73 14.72
N SER A 19 15.05 4.28 15.22
CA SER A 19 16.15 3.82 14.35
C SER A 19 15.83 2.51 13.61
N LEU A 20 14.80 1.80 14.06
CA LEU A 20 14.31 0.58 13.42
C LEU A 20 13.22 0.84 12.39
N ASP A 21 12.75 2.08 12.25
CA ASP A 21 11.70 2.44 11.30
C ASP A 21 12.11 2.10 9.87
N LEU A 22 11.17 1.50 9.12
CA LEU A 22 11.43 1.07 7.75
C LEU A 22 11.04 2.14 6.71
N ASP A 23 10.86 3.39 7.10
CA ASP A 23 10.38 4.45 6.23
C ASP A 23 11.47 5.05 5.31
N SER A 24 12.75 4.84 5.58
CA SER A 24 13.85 5.12 4.62
C SER A 24 14.27 3.90 3.79
N SER A 25 13.89 2.69 4.21
CA SER A 25 14.47 1.42 3.74
C SER A 25 14.51 1.22 2.22
N LEU A 26 13.42 1.47 1.49
CA LEU A 26 13.41 1.29 0.03
C LEU A 26 14.34 2.28 -0.67
N GLY A 27 14.42 3.52 -0.19
CA GLY A 27 15.29 4.54 -0.75
C GLY A 27 16.77 4.24 -0.53
N GLU A 28 17.11 3.67 0.62
CA GLU A 28 18.47 3.19 0.94
C GLU A 28 18.86 1.98 0.08
N LEU A 29 17.96 1.01 -0.06
CA LEU A 29 18.18 -0.15 -0.94
C LEU A 29 18.35 0.29 -2.39
N PHE A 30 17.53 1.22 -2.88
CA PHE A 30 17.65 1.78 -4.21
C PHE A 30 19.02 2.45 -4.40
N ASN A 31 19.44 3.31 -3.46
CA ASN A 31 20.76 3.95 -3.53
C ASN A 31 21.90 2.94 -3.59
N PHE A 32 21.85 1.91 -2.75
CA PHE A 32 22.87 0.86 -2.70
C PHE A 32 22.98 0.12 -4.04
N PHE A 33 21.86 -0.35 -4.58
CA PHE A 33 21.87 -1.10 -5.85
C PHE A 33 22.17 -0.22 -7.05
N SER A 34 21.69 1.03 -7.06
CA SER A 34 22.01 1.98 -8.13
C SER A 34 23.50 2.28 -8.18
N ALA A 35 24.15 2.48 -7.03
CA ALA A 35 25.60 2.64 -6.96
C ALA A 35 26.34 1.37 -7.40
N LYS A 36 25.91 0.20 -6.91
CA LYS A 36 26.54 -1.10 -7.20
C LYS A 36 26.50 -1.47 -8.69
N PHE A 37 25.36 -1.21 -9.34
CA PHE A 37 25.12 -1.61 -10.73
C PHE A 37 25.18 -0.46 -11.74
N LYS A 38 25.57 0.75 -11.29
CA LYS A 38 25.67 1.97 -12.11
C LYS A 38 24.35 2.30 -12.85
N ILE A 39 23.23 2.07 -12.19
CA ILE A 39 21.89 2.37 -12.71
C ILE A 39 21.76 3.90 -12.82
N GLN A 40 21.34 4.39 -14.00
CA GLN A 40 21.25 5.82 -14.30
C GLN A 40 19.86 6.42 -14.06
N THR A 41 18.82 5.59 -13.89
CA THR A 41 17.49 6.11 -13.55
C THR A 41 17.46 6.62 -12.11
N ASN A 42 16.74 7.71 -11.90
CA ASN A 42 16.49 8.27 -10.57
C ASN A 42 15.22 7.73 -9.92
N ASN A 43 14.40 6.98 -10.66
CA ASN A 43 13.13 6.45 -10.21
C ASN A 43 13.11 4.93 -10.20
N PHE A 44 12.24 4.35 -9.38
CA PHE A 44 11.97 2.92 -9.33
C PHE A 44 10.47 2.63 -9.23
N ARG A 45 10.09 1.43 -9.68
CA ARG A 45 8.72 0.94 -9.63
C ARG A 45 8.56 -0.06 -8.49
N LEU A 46 7.37 -0.13 -7.93
CA LEU A 46 7.11 -0.89 -6.72
C LEU A 46 5.88 -1.79 -6.86
N TYR A 47 6.01 -3.04 -6.41
CA TYR A 47 4.90 -4.00 -6.31
C TYR A 47 4.86 -4.58 -4.89
N GLY A 48 3.66 -4.77 -4.36
CA GLY A 48 3.47 -5.52 -3.13
C GLY A 48 2.19 -6.34 -3.16
N HIS A 49 2.27 -7.61 -2.77
CA HIS A 49 1.13 -8.51 -2.58
C HIS A 49 0.90 -8.84 -1.12
N SER A 50 -0.35 -8.93 -0.68
CA SER A 50 -0.71 -9.39 0.68
C SER A 50 -0.03 -8.56 1.78
N GLY A 51 0.90 -9.14 2.56
CA GLY A 51 1.73 -8.40 3.51
C GLY A 51 2.63 -7.34 2.86
N GLY A 52 3.10 -7.60 1.64
CA GLY A 52 3.83 -6.62 0.82
C GLY A 52 2.94 -5.44 0.42
N ALA A 53 1.68 -5.67 0.06
CA ALA A 53 0.74 -4.59 -0.20
C ALA A 53 0.50 -3.74 1.05
N GLN A 54 0.48 -4.38 2.23
CA GLN A 54 0.41 -3.67 3.51
C GLN A 54 1.64 -2.78 3.75
N PHE A 55 2.83 -3.31 3.48
CA PHE A 55 4.07 -2.53 3.55
C PHE A 55 4.02 -1.34 2.60
N VAL A 56 3.73 -1.58 1.32
CA VAL A 56 3.83 -0.59 0.25
C VAL A 56 2.90 0.60 0.51
N HIS A 57 1.60 0.41 0.74
CA HIS A 57 0.70 1.56 0.93
C HIS A 57 1.05 2.37 2.18
N ARG A 58 1.52 1.71 3.26
CA ARG A 58 2.00 2.39 4.47
C ARG A 58 3.28 3.17 4.19
N TYR A 59 4.22 2.59 3.44
CA TYR A 59 5.45 3.25 3.03
C TYR A 59 5.14 4.50 2.20
N LEU A 60 4.22 4.39 1.23
CA LEU A 60 3.77 5.54 0.45
C LEU A 60 3.13 6.64 1.31
N MET A 61 2.50 6.33 2.45
CA MET A 61 1.94 7.36 3.34
C MET A 61 2.96 7.92 4.34
N LEU A 62 3.91 7.11 4.81
CA LEU A 62 4.71 7.40 6.01
C LEU A 62 6.19 7.66 5.74
N SER A 63 6.70 7.36 4.53
CA SER A 63 8.07 7.71 4.13
C SER A 63 8.17 9.11 3.55
N LYS A 64 9.41 9.56 3.34
CA LYS A 64 9.75 10.76 2.55
C LYS A 64 10.12 10.45 1.11
N GLU A 65 10.05 9.18 0.70
CA GLU A 65 10.47 8.75 -0.63
C GLU A 65 9.49 9.23 -1.70
N THR A 66 10.01 9.86 -2.75
CA THR A 66 9.25 10.42 -3.89
C THR A 66 9.72 9.89 -5.24
N ARG A 67 10.78 9.06 -5.28
CA ARG A 67 11.34 8.45 -6.48
C ARG A 67 10.57 7.23 -6.98
N ILE A 68 9.46 6.89 -6.33
CA ILE A 68 8.52 5.89 -6.84
C ILE A 68 7.67 6.56 -7.93
N ASP A 69 7.77 6.12 -9.18
CA ASP A 69 7.05 6.70 -10.31
C ASP A 69 5.78 5.92 -10.70
N LYS A 70 5.78 4.60 -10.45
CA LYS A 70 4.62 3.72 -10.61
C LYS A 70 4.59 2.65 -9.53
N VAL A 71 3.40 2.33 -9.02
CA VAL A 71 3.22 1.37 -7.93
C VAL A 71 1.98 0.50 -8.11
N VAL A 72 2.07 -0.77 -7.70
CA VAL A 72 0.91 -1.65 -7.55
C VAL A 72 0.86 -2.22 -6.14
N ILE A 73 -0.32 -2.15 -5.53
CA ILE A 73 -0.66 -2.88 -4.30
C ILE A 73 -1.74 -3.90 -4.61
N ALA A 74 -1.52 -5.14 -4.20
CA ALA A 74 -2.37 -6.28 -4.57
C ALA A 74 -2.85 -7.06 -3.34
N ASN A 75 -4.16 -7.31 -3.25
CA ASN A 75 -4.76 -8.24 -2.29
C ASN A 75 -4.30 -8.04 -0.83
N ALA A 76 -4.23 -6.80 -0.35
CA ALA A 76 -3.81 -6.57 1.03
C ALA A 76 -4.84 -7.19 2.00
N GLY A 77 -4.35 -7.81 3.08
CA GLY A 77 -5.27 -8.37 4.08
C GLY A 77 -6.19 -7.32 4.71
N PHE A 78 -5.70 -6.08 4.86
CA PHE A 78 -6.43 -4.91 5.33
C PHE A 78 -5.58 -3.66 5.00
N TYR A 79 -6.20 -2.48 5.06
CA TYR A 79 -5.60 -1.22 4.64
C TYR A 79 -5.52 -0.21 5.80
N THR A 80 -4.60 0.75 5.68
CA THR A 80 -4.51 1.94 6.51
C THR A 80 -5.18 3.07 5.72
N PHE A 81 -6.32 3.55 6.21
CA PHE A 81 -7.08 4.63 5.59
C PHE A 81 -6.45 5.98 5.94
N ALA A 82 -6.57 6.99 5.07
CA ALA A 82 -6.07 8.34 5.36
C ALA A 82 -7.01 9.13 6.30
N ASP A 83 -7.51 8.45 7.34
CA ASP A 83 -8.45 8.96 8.34
C ASP A 83 -7.71 9.29 9.66
N PRO A 84 -7.62 10.57 10.06
CA PRO A 84 -6.97 11.00 11.29
C PRO A 84 -7.80 10.72 12.55
N SER A 85 -9.04 10.24 12.43
CA SER A 85 -9.89 9.82 13.55
C SER A 85 -9.60 8.37 13.99
N ILE A 86 -9.01 7.55 13.12
CA ILE A 86 -8.74 6.12 13.35
C ILE A 86 -7.24 5.91 13.63
N SER A 87 -6.93 5.25 14.75
CA SER A 87 -5.55 4.85 15.11
C SER A 87 -4.89 3.96 14.07
N PHE A 88 -3.61 4.22 13.82
CA PHE A 88 -2.71 3.29 13.16
C PHE A 88 -2.78 1.89 13.82
N PRO A 89 -2.77 0.78 13.06
CA PRO A 89 -2.53 0.67 11.62
C PRO A 89 -3.80 0.70 10.74
N PHE A 90 -4.95 1.12 11.25
CA PHE A 90 -6.21 1.13 10.48
C PHE A 90 -6.54 2.50 9.90
N GLY A 91 -6.05 3.57 10.53
CA GLY A 91 -6.02 4.92 10.00
C GLY A 91 -4.68 5.60 10.29
N ILE A 92 -4.62 6.92 10.13
CA ILE A 92 -3.38 7.70 10.29
C ILE A 92 -3.34 8.52 11.59
N LYS A 93 -4.27 8.31 12.53
CA LYS A 93 -4.20 9.00 13.83
C LYS A 93 -2.88 8.69 14.53
N ASN A 94 -2.24 9.74 15.05
CA ASN A 94 -0.91 9.75 15.67
C ASN A 94 0.25 9.46 14.71
N MET A 95 0.03 9.47 13.40
CA MET A 95 1.08 9.42 12.39
C MET A 95 1.26 10.82 11.79
N ASN A 96 2.51 11.21 11.53
CA ASN A 96 2.82 12.50 10.92
C ASN A 96 2.68 12.41 9.38
N VAL A 97 1.46 12.45 8.87
CA VAL A 97 1.16 12.44 7.42
C VAL A 97 0.67 13.82 7.01
N SER A 98 1.49 14.53 6.22
CA SER A 98 1.14 15.88 5.75
C SER A 98 0.15 15.86 4.57
N ASP A 99 -0.53 16.99 4.36
CA ASP A 99 -1.40 17.16 3.20
C ASP A 99 -0.65 17.05 1.88
N ASP A 100 0.58 17.56 1.81
CA ASP A 100 1.43 17.43 0.62
C ASP A 100 1.81 15.98 0.35
N ARG A 101 2.02 15.17 1.41
CA ARG A 101 2.25 13.73 1.25
C ARG A 101 1.04 13.02 0.68
N LEU A 102 -0.16 13.37 1.14
CA LEU A 102 -1.41 12.82 0.60
C LEU A 102 -1.66 13.27 -0.84
N LYS A 103 -1.37 14.54 -1.17
CA LYS A 103 -1.42 15.04 -2.57
C LYS A 103 -0.47 14.28 -3.48
N TRP A 104 0.77 14.05 -3.04
CA TRP A 104 1.75 13.23 -3.75
C TRP A 104 1.23 11.80 -3.95
N LEU A 105 0.72 11.17 -2.88
CA LEU A 105 0.15 9.82 -2.93
C LEU A 105 -0.95 9.73 -3.99
N LEU A 106 -1.92 10.64 -4.00
CA LEU A 106 -3.05 10.63 -4.93
C LEU A 106 -2.61 10.90 -6.38
N SER A 107 -1.56 11.71 -6.56
CA SER A 107 -1.00 12.06 -7.87
C SER A 107 -0.04 11.01 -8.44
N LEU A 108 0.36 10.02 -7.64
CA LEU A 108 1.19 8.90 -8.07
C LEU A 108 0.42 8.01 -9.07
N LYS A 109 1.11 7.48 -10.09
CA LYS A 109 0.53 6.44 -10.97
C LYS A 109 0.43 5.13 -10.17
N GLY A 110 -0.68 4.95 -9.47
CA GLY A 110 -0.93 3.78 -8.62
C GLY A 110 -1.88 2.76 -9.25
N GLY A 111 -1.76 1.50 -8.86
CA GLY A 111 -2.71 0.45 -9.16
C GLY A 111 -3.15 -0.25 -7.88
N LEU A 112 -4.46 -0.29 -7.62
CA LEU A 112 -5.05 -1.24 -6.68
C LEU A 112 -5.57 -2.45 -7.45
N PHE A 113 -4.85 -3.56 -7.36
CA PHE A 113 -5.14 -4.77 -8.09
C PHE A 113 -5.78 -5.79 -7.15
N LEU A 114 -6.93 -6.34 -7.53
CA LEU A 114 -7.68 -7.28 -6.71
C LEU A 114 -8.07 -8.51 -7.51
N GLY A 115 -7.67 -9.68 -7.04
CA GLY A 115 -8.14 -10.95 -7.58
C GLY A 115 -9.61 -11.17 -7.20
N ASP A 116 -10.49 -11.39 -8.17
CA ASP A 116 -11.93 -11.57 -7.92
C ASP A 116 -12.26 -12.82 -7.06
N MET A 117 -11.37 -13.80 -7.04
CA MET A 117 -11.44 -15.01 -6.22
C MET A 117 -10.78 -14.85 -4.84
N ASP A 118 -10.20 -13.70 -4.49
CA ASP A 118 -9.72 -13.40 -3.11
C ASP A 118 -10.88 -12.91 -2.22
N ASN A 119 -11.94 -13.72 -2.23
CA ASN A 119 -13.26 -13.40 -1.70
C ASN A 119 -13.72 -14.35 -0.57
N ASP A 120 -12.85 -15.25 -0.09
CA ASP A 120 -13.17 -16.16 1.01
C ASP A 120 -13.11 -15.45 2.38
N PRO A 121 -14.25 -15.26 3.08
CA PRO A 121 -14.29 -14.61 4.40
C PRO A 121 -13.72 -15.50 5.53
N LYS A 122 -13.50 -16.78 5.26
CA LYS A 122 -12.94 -17.77 6.20
C LYS A 122 -11.49 -18.12 5.89
N HIS A 123 -10.86 -17.43 4.95
CA HIS A 123 -9.49 -17.73 4.54
C HIS A 123 -8.54 -17.68 5.74
N LYS A 124 -7.71 -18.72 5.93
CA LYS A 124 -6.88 -18.92 7.13
C LYS A 124 -5.96 -17.75 7.48
N SER A 125 -5.46 -17.03 6.47
CA SER A 125 -4.59 -15.87 6.63
C SER A 125 -5.31 -14.52 6.56
N LEU A 126 -6.65 -14.50 6.55
CA LEU A 126 -7.42 -13.26 6.53
C LEU A 126 -7.36 -12.59 7.91
N PRO A 127 -6.97 -11.31 7.99
CA PRO A 127 -6.97 -10.59 9.26
C PRO A 127 -8.37 -10.54 9.88
N SER A 128 -8.50 -11.08 11.10
CA SER A 128 -9.78 -11.27 11.80
C SER A 128 -10.06 -10.23 12.90
N MET A 129 -9.15 -9.26 13.09
CA MET A 129 -9.31 -8.17 14.05
C MET A 129 -10.60 -7.38 13.78
N ARG A 130 -11.32 -6.98 14.84
CA ARG A 130 -12.59 -6.23 14.74
C ARG A 130 -12.50 -5.03 13.81
N LYS A 131 -11.40 -4.27 13.86
CA LYS A 131 -11.19 -3.10 13.00
C LYS A 131 -10.94 -3.48 11.53
N ALA A 132 -10.22 -4.56 11.25
CA ALA A 132 -10.04 -5.07 9.88
C ALA A 132 -11.36 -5.54 9.27
N LYS A 133 -12.22 -6.20 10.07
CA LYS A 133 -13.55 -6.64 9.64
C LYS A 133 -14.48 -5.48 9.22
N LYS A 134 -14.27 -4.28 9.76
CA LYS A 134 -15.03 -3.08 9.35
C LYS A 134 -14.72 -2.63 7.92
N GLN A 135 -13.58 -3.05 7.36
CA GLN A 135 -13.19 -2.69 6.00
C GLN A 135 -13.85 -3.58 4.95
N GLY A 136 -14.44 -4.72 5.35
CA GLY A 136 -15.04 -5.70 4.44
C GLY A 136 -14.87 -7.14 4.93
N LYS A 137 -15.69 -8.04 4.38
CA LYS A 137 -15.77 -9.47 4.74
C LYS A 137 -14.55 -10.25 4.27
N HIS A 138 -13.96 -9.90 3.13
CA HIS A 138 -12.81 -10.55 2.51
C HIS A 138 -11.89 -9.53 1.83
N ARG A 139 -10.74 -9.95 1.27
CA ARG A 139 -9.72 -9.01 0.76
C ARG A 139 -10.20 -8.21 -0.44
N PHE A 140 -10.94 -8.84 -1.34
CA PHE A 140 -11.55 -8.14 -2.48
C PHE A 140 -12.40 -6.94 -2.01
N GLU A 141 -13.38 -7.16 -1.13
CA GLU A 141 -14.23 -6.08 -0.59
C GLU A 141 -13.41 -5.02 0.17
N ARG A 142 -12.41 -5.44 0.97
CA ARG A 142 -11.52 -4.51 1.68
C ARG A 142 -10.75 -3.60 0.74
N GLY A 143 -10.26 -4.15 -0.36
CA GLY A 143 -9.59 -3.39 -1.42
C GLY A 143 -10.55 -2.43 -2.10
N THR A 144 -11.73 -2.90 -2.53
CA THR A 144 -12.75 -2.05 -3.16
C THR A 144 -13.10 -0.85 -2.27
N ASN A 145 -13.35 -1.08 -0.98
CA ASN A 145 -13.67 -0.01 -0.04
C ASN A 145 -12.49 0.96 0.16
N PHE A 146 -11.26 0.47 0.17
CA PHE A 146 -10.08 1.33 0.25
C PHE A 146 -9.88 2.19 -1.01
N PHE A 147 -10.14 1.66 -2.21
CA PHE A 147 -10.07 2.45 -3.44
C PHE A 147 -11.09 3.60 -3.43
N ASN A 148 -12.33 3.29 -3.05
CA ASN A 148 -13.38 4.28 -2.98
C ASN A 148 -13.04 5.39 -1.98
N ASP A 149 -12.47 5.04 -0.81
CA ASP A 149 -11.97 6.03 0.15
C ASP A 149 -10.86 6.94 -0.44
N LEU A 150 -9.95 6.37 -1.25
CA LEU A 150 -8.93 7.18 -1.94
C LEU A 150 -9.53 8.12 -3.00
N VAL A 151 -10.55 7.67 -3.73
CA VAL A 151 -11.30 8.52 -4.68
C VAL A 151 -11.95 9.68 -3.93
N ASP A 152 -12.68 9.40 -2.85
CA ASP A 152 -13.34 10.40 -2.01
C ASP A 152 -12.34 11.38 -1.40
N LEU A 153 -11.17 10.89 -0.97
CA LEU A 153 -10.08 11.71 -0.49
C LEU A 153 -9.55 12.66 -1.57
N GLY A 154 -9.41 12.18 -2.81
CA GLY A 154 -9.03 12.98 -3.97
C GLY A 154 -10.00 14.14 -4.22
N VAL A 155 -11.30 13.85 -4.18
CA VAL A 155 -12.36 14.87 -4.29
C VAL A 155 -12.27 15.87 -3.15
N LYS A 156 -12.21 15.40 -1.89
CA LYS A 156 -12.17 16.25 -0.70
C LYS A 156 -10.96 17.19 -0.67
N LYS A 157 -9.81 16.72 -1.17
CA LYS A 157 -8.56 17.51 -1.21
C LYS A 157 -8.36 18.29 -2.51
N ASN A 158 -9.33 18.25 -3.43
CA ASN A 158 -9.20 18.84 -4.77
C ASN A 158 -7.85 18.48 -5.42
N SER A 159 -7.50 17.19 -5.36
CA SER A 159 -6.19 16.67 -5.79
C SER A 159 -6.34 15.77 -7.00
N PRO A 160 -5.39 15.78 -7.95
CA PRO A 160 -5.37 14.80 -9.03
C PRO A 160 -5.37 13.38 -8.45
N PHE A 161 -6.22 12.52 -9.00
CA PHE A 161 -6.28 11.12 -8.62
C PHE A 161 -5.85 10.25 -9.81
N ARG A 162 -4.66 9.65 -9.72
CA ARG A 162 -4.02 8.88 -10.81
C ARG A 162 -3.92 7.39 -10.52
N TRP A 163 -4.70 6.91 -9.56
CA TRP A 163 -4.79 5.49 -9.24
C TRP A 163 -5.81 4.78 -10.13
N ARG A 164 -5.49 3.56 -10.54
CA ARG A 164 -6.40 2.66 -11.26
C ARG A 164 -6.88 1.54 -10.35
N TYR A 165 -8.15 1.19 -10.47
CA TYR A 165 -8.73 -0.01 -9.88
C TYR A 165 -8.74 -1.11 -10.93
N GLN A 166 -8.11 -2.25 -10.64
CA GLN A 166 -8.04 -3.38 -11.56
C GLN A 166 -8.53 -4.65 -10.88
N VAL A 167 -9.54 -5.28 -11.48
CA VAL A 167 -9.95 -6.64 -11.12
C VAL A 167 -9.16 -7.63 -11.97
N VAL A 168 -8.58 -8.65 -11.34
CA VAL A 168 -7.84 -9.72 -12.01
C VAL A 168 -8.71 -10.98 -12.00
N PRO A 169 -9.30 -11.37 -13.15
CA PRO A 169 -10.28 -12.44 -13.20
C PRO A 169 -9.65 -13.82 -12.94
N GLY A 170 -10.33 -14.65 -12.14
CA GLY A 170 -9.92 -16.02 -11.82
C GLY A 170 -8.73 -16.13 -10.86
N VAL A 171 -8.19 -15.01 -10.37
CA VAL A 171 -7.04 -15.00 -9.46
C VAL A 171 -7.52 -14.82 -8.02
N ALA A 172 -7.04 -15.69 -7.13
CA ALA A 172 -7.34 -15.63 -5.69
C ALA A 172 -6.21 -14.91 -4.93
N HIS A 173 -5.87 -15.39 -3.73
CA HIS A 173 -4.74 -14.88 -2.95
C HIS A 173 -3.38 -15.40 -3.45
N ASP A 174 -3.14 -15.29 -4.76
CA ASP A 174 -2.00 -15.87 -5.46
C ASP A 174 -1.02 -14.79 -5.97
N ASN A 175 0.24 -14.86 -5.51
CA ASN A 175 1.20 -13.84 -5.88
C ASN A 175 1.61 -13.88 -7.35
N ALA A 176 1.69 -15.07 -7.97
CA ALA A 176 2.19 -15.21 -9.33
C ALA A 176 1.21 -14.62 -10.36
N GLY A 177 -0.07 -14.94 -10.23
CA GLY A 177 -1.15 -14.36 -11.04
C GLY A 177 -1.27 -12.85 -10.84
N MET A 178 -1.18 -12.38 -9.59
CA MET A 178 -1.22 -10.94 -9.32
C MET A 178 0.02 -10.20 -9.85
N SER A 179 1.21 -10.79 -9.76
CA SER A 179 2.43 -10.15 -10.26
C SER A 179 2.47 -10.11 -11.78
N LEU A 180 1.93 -11.13 -12.46
CA LEU A 180 1.78 -11.12 -13.92
C LEU A 180 0.88 -9.96 -14.36
N ALA A 181 -0.33 -9.86 -13.80
CA ALA A 181 -1.24 -8.75 -14.08
C ALA A 181 -0.63 -7.38 -13.71
N ALA A 182 0.04 -7.28 -12.56
CA ALA A 182 0.71 -6.06 -12.14
C ALA A 182 1.84 -5.65 -13.10
N SER A 183 2.56 -6.62 -13.69
CA SER A 183 3.67 -6.34 -14.60
C SER A 183 3.20 -5.63 -15.87
N GLU A 184 2.03 -5.96 -16.40
CA GLU A 184 1.46 -5.29 -17.59
C GLU A 184 1.29 -3.79 -17.34
N PHE A 185 0.71 -3.41 -16.19
CA PHE A 185 0.59 -2.01 -15.80
C PHE A 185 1.94 -1.39 -15.45
N LEU A 186 2.75 -2.09 -14.65
CA LEU A 186 4.05 -1.60 -14.19
C LEU A 186 5.04 -1.41 -15.32
N LEU A 187 4.90 -2.05 -16.47
CA LEU A 187 5.85 -1.99 -17.59
C LEU A 187 5.24 -1.36 -18.86
N GLU A 188 3.99 -0.87 -18.81
CA GLU A 188 3.23 -0.38 -19.97
C GLU A 188 3.91 0.76 -20.78
N ASP A 189 4.88 1.44 -20.16
CA ASP A 189 5.59 2.61 -20.68
C ASP A 189 7.12 2.41 -20.75
N LEU A 190 7.56 1.17 -20.92
CA LEU A 190 8.96 0.81 -21.23
C LEU A 190 9.12 0.27 -22.66
#